data_AF-A0A7G3FHZ3-F1
#
_entry.id   AF-A0A7G3FHZ3-F1
#
_cell.length_a   1.000
_cell.length_b   1.000
_cell.length_c   1.000
_cell.angle_alpha   90.00
_cell.angle_beta   90.00
_cell.angle_gamma   90.00
#
_symmetry.space_group_name_H-M   'P 1'
#
loop_
_entity.id
_entity.type
_entity.pdbx_description
1 polymer ?
#
loop_
_entity_poly.entity_id
_entity_poly.type
_entity_poly.pdbx_seq_one_letter_code
_entity_poly.pdbx_strand_id
1 'polypeptide(L)'
;MKELDRNQIIWRYMSLDKFIDFLLNKRLIFSPIEIMSDQNEVRWILDTIDDSNENHREGVEKFVESHLKNNFISCWTKNPDEKISLWRHYLGKDGIGVAIQSTVDSIYKHVNWDEKSFSIHEVIYKKELKFEDIEKGQLNFTKSIAYKDEEELRIFTHFNFMKFDEEKRQPVFFKPPNLMSIEIDLENFIDSIMISPFCANWQIDVIKQLTKEIVPSLSGKFITSMIKEKN
;
A
#
# COMPACT_ATOMS: atom_id res chain seq x y z
N MET A 1 1.14 21.95 -2.31
CA MET A 1 1.32 20.57 -1.81
C MET A 1 2.61 20.57 -1.01
N LYS A 2 2.59 20.17 0.27
CA LYS A 2 3.80 20.16 1.10
C LYS A 2 4.73 19.07 0.57
N GLU A 3 5.99 19.40 0.33
CA GLU A 3 6.97 18.40 -0.09
C GLU A 3 7.19 17.41 1.06
N LEU A 4 7.12 16.12 0.76
CA LEU A 4 7.38 15.04 1.71
C LEU A 4 8.87 15.04 2.05
N ASP A 5 9.19 14.93 3.34
CA ASP A 5 10.56 14.76 3.77
C ASP A 5 11.11 13.42 3.23
N ARG A 6 12.18 13.50 2.43
CA ARG A 6 12.86 12.34 1.85
C ARG A 6 13.38 11.40 2.93
N ASN A 7 13.78 11.95 4.09
CA ASN A 7 14.29 11.18 5.22
C ASN A 7 13.17 10.63 6.12
N GLN A 8 11.90 10.85 5.78
CA GLN A 8 10.78 10.31 6.54
C GLN A 8 10.88 8.78 6.58
N ILE A 9 11.02 8.25 7.79
CA ILE A 9 10.96 6.81 8.06
C ILE A 9 9.53 6.34 7.83
N ILE A 10 9.41 5.19 7.17
CA ILE A 10 8.14 4.53 6.89
C ILE A 10 8.22 3.05 7.25
N TRP A 11 7.08 2.49 7.66
CA TRP A 11 6.96 1.09 8.03
C TRP A 11 5.86 0.39 7.24
N ARG A 12 6.10 -0.87 6.89
CA ARG A 12 5.09 -1.75 6.31
C ARG A 12 4.97 -3.04 7.11
N TYR A 13 3.79 -3.24 7.67
CA TYR A 13 3.42 -4.45 8.38
C TYR A 13 2.98 -5.52 7.39
N MET A 14 3.44 -6.75 7.58
CA MET A 14 3.08 -7.88 6.73
C MET A 14 3.09 -9.19 7.50
N SER A 15 2.14 -10.06 7.17
CA SER A 15 2.09 -11.44 7.64
C SER A 15 3.27 -12.25 7.09
N LEU A 16 3.56 -13.39 7.74
CA LEU A 16 4.71 -14.23 7.40
C LEU A 16 4.72 -14.68 5.92
N ASP A 17 3.58 -15.09 5.37
CA ASP A 17 3.43 -15.49 3.97
C ASP A 17 3.81 -14.35 3.00
N LYS A 18 3.35 -13.14 3.27
CA LYS A 18 3.69 -11.94 2.49
C LYS A 18 5.17 -11.58 2.63
N PHE A 19 5.75 -11.74 3.81
CA PHE A 19 7.18 -11.52 4.02
C PHE A 19 8.03 -12.53 3.25
N ILE A 20 7.64 -13.80 3.21
CA ILE A 20 8.30 -14.82 2.41
C ILE A 20 8.20 -14.49 0.91
N ASP A 21 7.02 -14.12 0.40
CA ASP A 21 6.86 -13.67 -1.00
C ASP A 21 7.76 -12.47 -1.30
N PHE A 22 7.82 -11.50 -0.37
CA PHE A 22 8.65 -10.31 -0.49
C PHE A 22 10.15 -10.63 -0.59
N LEU A 23 10.66 -11.52 0.26
CA LEU A 23 12.06 -11.95 0.25
C LEU A 23 12.42 -12.72 -1.03
N LEU A 24 11.55 -13.65 -1.45
CA LEU A 24 11.80 -14.52 -2.61
C LEU A 24 11.74 -13.75 -3.93
N ASN A 25 10.74 -12.86 -4.07
CA ASN A 25 10.46 -12.22 -5.35
C ASN A 25 11.01 -10.79 -5.45
N LYS A 26 11.55 -10.22 -4.37
CA LYS A 26 12.22 -8.91 -4.35
C LYS A 26 11.40 -7.83 -5.05
N ARG A 27 10.12 -7.74 -4.71
CA ARG A 27 9.16 -6.85 -5.36
C ARG A 27 8.19 -6.22 -4.35
N LEU A 28 7.81 -4.97 -4.59
CA LEU A 28 6.69 -4.35 -3.89
C LEU A 28 5.39 -4.71 -4.59
N ILE A 29 4.45 -5.23 -3.81
CA ILE A 29 3.08 -5.47 -4.26
C ILE A 29 2.23 -4.22 -4.03
N PHE A 30 1.48 -3.87 -5.07
CA PHE A 30 0.46 -2.85 -5.08
C PHE A 30 -0.90 -3.50 -5.38
N SER A 31 -1.87 -3.20 -4.52
CA SER A 31 -3.24 -3.70 -4.65
C SER A 31 -4.09 -2.70 -5.43
N PRO A 32 -5.03 -3.14 -6.29
CA PRO A 32 -5.98 -2.23 -6.90
C PRO A 32 -6.80 -1.55 -5.80
N ILE A 33 -7.17 -0.28 -6.01
CA ILE A 33 -8.01 0.44 -5.05
C ILE A 33 -9.36 -0.29 -4.89
N GLU A 34 -9.81 -1.00 -5.93
CA GLU A 34 -11.01 -1.85 -5.95
C GLU A 34 -11.06 -3.00 -4.92
N ILE A 35 -10.01 -3.29 -4.16
CA ILE A 35 -10.09 -4.28 -3.05
C ILE A 35 -9.89 -3.68 -1.65
N MET A 36 -9.73 -2.36 -1.55
CA MET A 36 -9.57 -1.65 -0.27
C MET A 36 -10.91 -1.54 0.49
N SER A 37 -10.89 -1.67 1.82
CA SER A 37 -12.07 -1.47 2.68
C SER A 37 -12.74 -0.11 2.52
N ASP A 38 -11.96 0.90 2.16
CA ASP A 38 -12.37 2.30 2.05
C ASP A 38 -13.35 2.54 0.88
N GLN A 39 -13.53 1.56 -0.01
CA GLN A 39 -14.47 1.67 -1.13
C GLN A 39 -15.94 1.68 -0.74
N ASN A 40 -16.29 1.09 0.40
CA ASN A 40 -17.67 1.11 0.86
C ASN A 40 -18.16 2.55 1.03
N GLU A 41 -17.27 3.46 1.41
CA GLU A 41 -17.59 4.89 1.52
C GLU A 41 -17.74 5.55 0.14
N VAL A 42 -16.88 5.21 -0.83
CA VAL A 42 -16.99 5.73 -2.21
C VAL A 42 -18.29 5.31 -2.88
N ARG A 43 -18.65 4.03 -2.76
CA ARG A 43 -19.89 3.50 -3.35
C ARG A 43 -21.12 4.11 -2.68
N TRP A 44 -21.09 4.28 -1.36
CA TRP A 44 -22.16 4.94 -0.63
C TRP A 44 -22.36 6.41 -1.04
N ILE A 45 -21.28 7.16 -1.29
CA ILE A 45 -21.39 8.53 -1.82
C ILE A 45 -22.05 8.51 -3.19
N LEU A 46 -21.61 7.64 -4.09
CA LEU A 46 -22.21 7.51 -5.43
C LEU A 46 -23.71 7.21 -5.36
N ASP A 47 -24.11 6.32 -4.46
CA ASP A 47 -25.52 5.95 -4.25
C ASP A 47 -26.35 7.09 -3.62
N THR A 48 -25.70 8.05 -2.93
CA THR A 48 -26.35 9.16 -2.21
C THR A 48 -26.40 10.45 -3.04
N ILE A 49 -25.74 10.49 -4.20
CA ILE A 49 -25.85 11.63 -5.13
C ILE A 49 -27.27 11.63 -5.72
N ASP A 50 -28.05 12.63 -5.32
CA ASP A 50 -29.33 12.96 -5.97
C ASP A 50 -29.02 13.79 -7.23
N ASP A 51 -28.62 13.11 -8.30
CA ASP A 51 -28.51 13.72 -9.62
C ASP A 51 -29.65 13.23 -10.52
N SER A 52 -30.54 14.16 -10.85
CA SER A 52 -31.67 13.98 -11.76
C SER A 52 -31.27 13.67 -13.22
N ASN A 53 -29.99 13.81 -13.59
CA ASN A 53 -29.49 13.53 -14.94
C ASN A 53 -28.81 12.16 -15.03
N GLU A 54 -29.57 11.15 -15.48
CA GLU A 54 -29.10 9.76 -15.60
C GLU A 54 -27.81 9.60 -16.42
N ASN A 55 -27.62 10.39 -17.49
CA ASN A 55 -26.41 10.30 -18.33
C ASN A 55 -25.15 10.81 -17.63
N HIS A 56 -25.29 11.83 -16.75
CA HIS A 56 -24.16 12.33 -15.97
C HIS A 56 -23.73 11.30 -14.94
N ARG A 57 -24.71 10.72 -14.24
CA ARG A 57 -24.51 9.65 -13.26
C ARG A 57 -23.78 8.44 -13.87
N GLU A 58 -24.24 7.95 -15.02
CA GLU A 58 -23.59 6.81 -15.70
C GLU A 58 -22.12 7.12 -16.07
N GLY A 59 -21.84 8.36 -16.48
CA GLY A 59 -20.48 8.81 -16.77
C GLY A 59 -19.57 8.83 -15.54
N VAL A 60 -20.07 9.33 -14.41
CA VAL A 60 -19.36 9.37 -13.13
C VAL A 60 -19.11 7.95 -12.60
N GLU A 61 -20.12 7.08 -12.64
CA GLU A 61 -19.99 5.68 -12.23
C GLU A 61 -18.91 4.95 -13.05
N LYS A 62 -18.92 5.08 -14.38
CA LYS A 62 -17.88 4.50 -15.25
C LYS A 62 -16.49 5.07 -14.96
N PHE A 63 -16.40 6.38 -14.71
CA PHE A 63 -15.13 7.01 -14.33
C PHE A 63 -14.60 6.44 -13.02
N VAL A 64 -15.44 6.35 -11.97
CA VAL A 64 -15.04 5.81 -10.68
C VAL A 64 -14.66 4.33 -10.79
N GLU A 65 -15.45 3.50 -11.48
CA GLU A 65 -15.10 2.09 -11.69
C GLU A 65 -13.75 1.92 -12.41
N SER A 66 -13.54 2.68 -13.49
CA SER A 66 -12.27 2.67 -14.21
C SER A 66 -11.12 3.11 -13.30
N HIS A 67 -11.34 4.14 -12.50
CA HIS A 67 -10.35 4.67 -11.57
C HIS A 67 -9.99 3.65 -10.48
N LEU A 68 -10.98 2.97 -9.88
CA LEU A 68 -10.76 1.94 -8.85
C LEU A 68 -9.98 0.73 -9.39
N LYS A 69 -10.23 0.34 -10.65
CA LYS A 69 -9.62 -0.83 -11.31
C LYS A 69 -8.21 -0.58 -11.83
N ASN A 70 -7.90 0.66 -12.23
CA ASN A 70 -6.65 0.98 -12.91
C ASN A 70 -5.61 1.66 -12.01
N ASN A 71 -5.96 2.06 -10.79
CA ASN A 71 -5.03 2.62 -9.82
C ASN A 71 -4.68 1.59 -8.75
N PHE A 72 -3.39 1.56 -8.40
CA PHE A 72 -2.81 0.57 -7.50
C PHE A 72 -2.05 1.25 -6.39
N ILE A 73 -2.14 0.70 -5.18
CA ILE A 73 -1.58 1.31 -3.98
C ILE A 73 -0.76 0.34 -3.14
N SER A 74 0.29 0.88 -2.54
CA SER A 74 1.02 0.25 -1.44
C SER A 74 0.94 1.14 -0.22
N CYS A 75 0.39 0.61 0.87
CA CYS A 75 0.19 1.32 2.13
C CYS A 75 1.37 1.13 3.08
N TRP A 76 1.78 2.23 3.70
CA TRP A 76 2.84 2.34 4.69
C TRP A 76 2.34 3.21 5.84
N THR A 77 2.97 3.14 7.00
CA THR A 77 2.76 4.13 8.08
C THR A 77 4.02 4.96 8.28
N LYS A 78 3.86 6.25 8.56
CA LYS A 78 4.96 7.10 9.03
C LYS A 78 5.05 7.19 10.55
N ASN A 79 4.17 6.48 11.27
CA ASN A 79 4.14 6.50 12.72
C ASN A 79 5.47 5.93 13.26
N PRO A 80 6.24 6.70 14.05
CA PRO A 80 7.45 6.18 14.66
C PRO A 80 7.13 5.18 15.80
N ASP A 81 5.94 5.28 16.38
CA ASP A 81 5.49 4.44 17.48
C ASP A 81 4.76 3.19 16.97
N GLU A 82 5.19 2.04 17.46
CA GLU A 82 4.57 0.76 17.16
C GLU A 82 3.13 0.71 17.71
N LYS A 83 2.17 0.36 16.85
CA LYS A 83 0.75 0.22 17.24
C LYS A 83 0.31 -1.23 17.20
N ILE A 84 -0.26 -1.70 18.32
CA ILE A 84 -0.90 -3.03 18.39
C ILE A 84 -1.99 -3.18 17.32
N SER A 85 -2.77 -2.12 17.08
CA SER A 85 -3.83 -2.12 16.07
C SER A 85 -3.31 -2.42 14.67
N LEU A 86 -2.15 -1.87 14.28
CA LEU A 86 -1.52 -2.14 12.99
C LEU A 86 -1.09 -3.60 12.87
N TRP A 87 -0.44 -4.16 13.89
CA TRP A 87 -0.12 -5.59 13.91
C TRP A 87 -1.36 -6.46 13.73
N ARG A 88 -2.42 -6.20 14.50
CA ARG A 88 -3.65 -7.00 14.45
C ARG A 88 -4.38 -6.86 13.11
N HIS A 89 -4.37 -5.66 12.52
CA HIS A 89 -4.97 -5.41 11.21
C HIS A 89 -4.25 -6.18 10.10
N TYR A 90 -2.91 -6.14 10.06
CA TYR A 90 -2.13 -6.69 8.95
C TYR A 90 -1.78 -8.18 9.11
N LEU A 91 -1.61 -8.69 10.33
CA LEU A 91 -1.22 -10.08 10.59
C LEU A 91 -2.41 -11.00 10.91
N GLY A 92 -3.60 -10.42 11.11
CA GLY A 92 -4.79 -11.16 11.49
C GLY A 92 -4.67 -11.80 12.88
N LYS A 93 -5.35 -12.95 13.06
CA LYS A 93 -5.46 -13.61 14.37
C LYS A 93 -4.16 -14.23 14.85
N ASP A 94 -3.35 -14.75 13.92
CA ASP A 94 -2.15 -15.50 14.27
C ASP A 94 -1.04 -14.61 14.84
N GLY A 95 -1.02 -13.32 14.44
CA GLY A 95 -0.02 -12.36 14.95
C GLY A 95 1.41 -12.70 14.54
N ILE A 96 1.60 -13.52 13.51
CA ILE A 96 2.92 -13.92 13.01
C ILE A 96 3.28 -13.09 11.78
N GLY A 97 4.41 -12.40 11.84
CA GLY A 97 4.86 -11.55 10.75
C GLY A 97 5.93 -10.56 11.17
N VAL A 98 6.15 -9.57 10.32
CA VAL A 98 7.16 -8.53 10.51
C VAL A 98 6.64 -7.15 10.12
N ALA A 99 7.33 -6.12 10.59
CA ALA A 99 7.26 -4.78 10.05
C ALA A 99 8.63 -4.44 9.46
N ILE A 100 8.66 -4.09 8.18
CA ILE A 100 9.89 -3.61 7.54
C ILE A 100 9.96 -2.09 7.64
N GLN A 101 11.14 -1.57 7.93
CA GLN A 101 11.46 -0.15 7.92
C GLN A 101 12.13 0.22 6.61
N SER A 102 11.76 1.39 6.08
CA SER A 102 12.43 2.04 4.95
C SER A 102 12.32 3.56 5.10
N THR A 103 12.74 4.30 4.09
CA THR A 103 12.52 5.74 3.98
C THR A 103 11.77 6.10 2.71
N VAL A 104 11.16 7.29 2.69
CA VAL A 104 10.59 7.86 1.47
C VAL A 104 11.64 7.91 0.35
N ASP A 105 12.88 8.29 0.64
CA ASP A 105 13.96 8.32 -0.35
C ASP A 105 14.29 6.94 -0.95
N SER A 106 14.24 5.88 -0.14
CA SER A 106 14.44 4.50 -0.61
C SER A 106 13.40 4.10 -1.67
N ILE A 107 12.16 4.61 -1.59
CA ILE A 107 11.14 4.40 -2.63
C ILE A 107 11.59 4.99 -3.98
N TYR A 108 12.26 6.14 -3.99
CA TYR A 108 12.74 6.77 -5.22
C TYR A 108 14.00 6.10 -5.77
N LYS A 109 14.90 5.62 -4.90
CA LYS A 109 16.22 5.12 -5.29
C LYS A 109 16.25 3.62 -5.61
N HIS A 110 15.46 2.83 -4.88
CA HIS A 110 15.60 1.37 -4.86
C HIS A 110 14.38 0.63 -5.38
N VAL A 111 13.35 1.33 -5.87
CA VAL A 111 12.23 0.74 -6.60
C VAL A 111 12.44 0.99 -8.09
N ASN A 112 12.41 -0.08 -8.89
CA ASN A 112 12.58 0.03 -10.34
C ASN A 112 11.24 0.43 -10.99
N TRP A 113 11.01 1.73 -11.09
CA TRP A 113 9.79 2.27 -11.68
C TRP A 113 9.68 2.06 -13.20
N ASP A 114 10.77 1.74 -13.90
CA ASP A 114 10.85 1.73 -15.37
C ASP A 114 10.21 3.01 -15.96
N GLU A 115 9.26 2.85 -16.88
CA GLU A 115 8.44 3.91 -17.48
C GLU A 115 7.17 4.24 -16.67
N LYS A 116 6.94 3.58 -15.53
CA LYS A 116 5.73 3.77 -14.73
C LYS A 116 5.86 5.05 -13.91
N SER A 117 4.82 5.87 -13.94
CA SER A 117 4.74 6.99 -13.00
C SER A 117 4.31 6.49 -11.62
N PHE A 118 4.74 7.19 -10.59
CA PHE A 118 4.25 6.99 -9.25
C PHE A 118 4.11 8.32 -8.51
N SER A 119 3.34 8.29 -7.42
CA SER A 119 3.26 9.40 -6.48
C SER A 119 3.15 8.88 -5.06
N ILE A 120 3.49 9.72 -4.09
CA ILE A 120 3.42 9.38 -2.67
C ILE A 120 2.57 10.45 -1.99
N HIS A 121 1.55 10.03 -1.25
CA HIS A 121 0.65 10.94 -0.54
C HIS A 121 0.36 10.46 0.87
N GLU A 122 0.26 11.42 1.79
CA GLU A 122 -0.31 11.17 3.11
C GLU A 122 -1.81 11.03 3.01
N VAL A 123 -2.38 10.12 3.80
CA VAL A 123 -3.83 9.96 3.90
C VAL A 123 -4.44 11.13 4.68
N ILE A 124 -5.46 11.73 4.08
CA ILE A 124 -6.29 12.78 4.65
C ILE A 124 -7.47 12.12 5.35
N TYR A 125 -7.48 12.23 6.68
CA TYR A 125 -8.53 11.65 7.49
C TYR A 125 -9.74 12.58 7.64
N LYS A 126 -10.93 12.08 7.33
CA LYS A 126 -12.19 12.86 7.38
C LYS A 126 -13.28 12.12 8.14
N LYS A 127 -14.18 12.87 8.77
CA LYS A 127 -15.39 12.29 9.40
C LYS A 127 -16.37 11.77 8.35
N GLU A 128 -16.49 12.51 7.26
CA GLU A 128 -17.40 12.25 6.15
C GLU A 128 -16.68 12.63 4.85
N LEU A 129 -16.80 11.76 3.85
CA LEU A 129 -16.38 12.06 2.48
C LEU A 129 -17.50 12.81 1.76
N LYS A 130 -17.13 13.80 0.94
CA LYS A 130 -18.08 14.60 0.17
C LYS A 130 -17.91 14.37 -1.33
N PHE A 131 -18.94 14.68 -2.12
CA PHE A 131 -18.85 14.60 -3.57
C PHE A 131 -17.71 15.45 -4.16
N GLU A 132 -17.46 16.64 -3.60
CA GLU A 132 -16.31 17.47 -3.99
C GLU A 132 -14.95 16.76 -3.86
N ASP A 133 -14.84 15.77 -2.97
CA ASP A 133 -13.62 14.98 -2.79
C ASP A 133 -13.43 14.00 -3.96
N ILE A 134 -14.52 13.53 -4.56
CA ILE A 134 -14.53 12.75 -5.82
C ILE A 134 -14.07 13.64 -6.97
N GLU A 135 -14.68 14.81 -7.13
CA GLU A 135 -14.36 15.75 -8.21
C GLU A 135 -12.89 16.21 -8.19
N LYS A 136 -12.33 16.40 -6.99
CA LYS A 136 -10.92 16.79 -6.80
C LYS A 136 -9.95 15.60 -6.87
N GLY A 137 -10.43 14.40 -7.17
CA GLY A 137 -9.60 13.18 -7.27
C GLY A 137 -8.99 12.75 -5.92
N GLN A 138 -9.60 13.16 -4.80
CA GLN A 138 -9.05 12.95 -3.45
C GLN A 138 -9.38 11.59 -2.85
N LEU A 139 -10.30 10.85 -3.45
CA LEU A 139 -10.73 9.52 -2.99
C LEU A 139 -9.55 8.59 -2.67
N ASN A 140 -8.50 8.69 -3.48
CA ASN A 140 -7.30 7.86 -3.39
C ASN A 140 -6.57 8.00 -2.05
N PHE A 141 -6.60 9.20 -1.48
CA PHE A 141 -5.83 9.57 -0.30
C PHE A 141 -6.74 10.06 0.82
N THR A 142 -8.00 9.63 0.87
CA THR A 142 -8.89 9.88 2.02
C THR A 142 -9.25 8.59 2.75
N LYS A 143 -9.46 8.70 4.06
CA LYS A 143 -9.90 7.59 4.92
C LYS A 143 -10.73 8.12 6.09
N SER A 144 -11.58 7.28 6.67
CA SER A 144 -12.33 7.65 7.87
C SER A 144 -11.41 8.06 9.03
N ILE A 145 -11.83 9.08 9.77
CA ILE A 145 -11.12 9.61 10.94
C ILE A 145 -10.87 8.56 12.03
N ALA A 146 -11.65 7.46 12.03
CA ALA A 146 -11.47 6.34 12.93
C ALA A 146 -10.11 5.64 12.76
N TYR A 147 -9.48 5.78 11.58
CA TYR A 147 -8.18 5.18 11.27
C TYR A 147 -7.00 6.17 11.40
N LYS A 148 -7.22 7.38 11.95
CA LYS A 148 -6.20 8.44 12.00
C LYS A 148 -4.88 7.99 12.64
N ASP A 149 -4.95 7.12 13.64
CA ASP A 149 -3.80 6.61 14.38
C ASP A 149 -2.85 5.76 13.52
N GLU A 150 -3.30 5.30 12.34
CA GLU A 150 -2.44 4.59 11.39
C GLU A 150 -1.38 5.49 10.77
N GLU A 151 -1.59 6.82 10.72
CA GLU A 151 -0.69 7.76 10.05
C GLU A 151 -0.20 7.25 8.68
N GLU A 152 -1.17 6.81 7.87
CA GLU A 152 -0.92 6.13 6.61
C GLU A 152 -0.32 7.05 5.54
N LEU A 153 0.67 6.52 4.83
CA LEU A 153 1.30 7.04 3.63
C LEU A 153 1.07 6.03 2.50
N ARG A 154 0.53 6.48 1.38
CA ARG A 154 0.22 5.63 0.22
C ARG A 154 1.16 5.95 -0.94
N ILE A 155 1.73 4.91 -1.52
CA ILE A 155 2.46 4.97 -2.78
C ILE A 155 1.50 4.52 -3.87
N PHE A 156 1.28 5.38 -4.87
CA PHE A 156 0.37 5.13 -5.99
C PHE A 156 1.14 4.83 -7.25
N THR A 157 0.59 3.94 -8.05
CA THR A 157 0.95 3.75 -9.44
C THR A 157 -0.32 3.43 -10.23
N HIS A 158 -0.25 3.52 -11.55
CA HIS A 158 -1.40 3.27 -12.41
C HIS A 158 -1.06 2.25 -13.49
N PHE A 159 -2.07 1.48 -13.88
CA PHE A 159 -2.00 0.61 -15.05
C PHE A 159 -2.46 1.40 -16.27
N ASN A 160 -1.61 1.46 -17.28
CA ASN A 160 -2.02 2.04 -18.55
C ASN A 160 -2.89 1.04 -19.33
N PHE A 161 -4.20 1.16 -19.16
CA PHE A 161 -5.19 0.29 -19.78
C PHE A 161 -5.42 0.57 -21.27
N MET A 162 -4.79 1.61 -21.85
CA MET A 162 -4.94 1.96 -23.26
C MET A 162 -3.59 2.29 -23.90
N LYS A 163 -3.23 1.58 -24.97
CA LYS A 163 -2.10 1.97 -25.82
C LYS A 163 -2.58 2.21 -27.23
N PHE A 164 -2.00 3.20 -27.90
CA PHE A 164 -2.27 3.41 -29.32
C PHE A 164 -1.44 2.41 -30.14
N ASP A 165 -2.11 1.57 -30.94
CA ASP A 165 -1.47 0.66 -31.87
C ASP A 165 -1.21 1.44 -33.17
N GLU A 166 0.07 1.75 -33.45
CA GLU A 166 0.46 2.55 -34.61
C GLU A 166 0.15 1.87 -35.93
N GLU A 167 0.25 0.54 -36.01
CA GLU A 167 -0.03 -0.23 -37.23
C GLU A 167 -1.52 -0.23 -37.56
N LYS A 168 -2.37 -0.44 -36.54
CA LYS A 168 -3.83 -0.46 -36.70
C LYS A 168 -4.46 0.92 -36.64
N ARG A 169 -3.69 1.95 -36.25
CA ARG A 169 -4.12 3.35 -36.07
C ARG A 169 -5.35 3.49 -35.18
N GLN A 170 -5.41 2.69 -34.12
CA GLN A 170 -6.54 2.66 -33.18
C GLN A 170 -6.07 2.38 -31.75
N PRO A 171 -6.84 2.79 -30.72
CA PRO A 171 -6.54 2.41 -29.34
C PRO A 171 -6.79 0.91 -29.13
N VAL A 172 -5.90 0.28 -28.38
CA VAL A 172 -6.04 -1.08 -27.86
C VAL A 172 -6.18 -1.01 -26.36
N PHE A 173 -7.21 -1.68 -25.84
CA PHE A 173 -7.53 -1.70 -24.43
C PHE A 173 -7.06 -3.00 -23.78
N PHE A 174 -6.48 -2.88 -22.58
CA PHE A 174 -5.95 -3.98 -21.79
C PHE A 174 -6.71 -4.09 -20.48
N LYS A 175 -6.86 -5.31 -19.99
CA LYS A 175 -7.41 -5.55 -18.65
C LYS A 175 -6.32 -5.32 -17.60
N PRO A 176 -6.61 -4.60 -16.52
CA PRO A 176 -5.66 -4.46 -15.42
C PRO A 176 -5.40 -5.82 -14.76
N PRO A 177 -4.20 -6.03 -14.20
CA PRO A 177 -3.90 -7.23 -13.42
C PRO A 177 -4.60 -7.19 -12.05
N ASN A 178 -4.78 -8.34 -11.42
CA ASN A 178 -5.34 -8.41 -10.05
C ASN A 178 -4.45 -7.76 -9.00
N LEU A 179 -3.13 -7.78 -9.22
CA LEU A 179 -2.11 -7.14 -8.40
C LEU A 179 -1.04 -6.61 -9.34
N MET A 180 -0.44 -5.48 -8.99
CA MET A 180 0.75 -4.98 -9.65
C MET A 180 1.96 -5.24 -8.77
N SER A 181 3.06 -5.67 -9.37
CA SER A 181 4.32 -5.84 -8.66
C SER A 181 5.43 -5.09 -9.35
N ILE A 182 6.27 -4.42 -8.57
CA ILE A 182 7.41 -3.63 -9.06
C ILE A 182 8.67 -4.14 -8.37
N GLU A 183 9.69 -4.47 -9.16
CA GLU A 183 10.97 -4.97 -8.66
C GLU A 183 11.68 -3.93 -7.79
N ILE A 184 12.39 -4.41 -6.76
CA ILE A 184 13.17 -3.58 -5.86
C ILE A 184 14.57 -4.13 -5.63
N ASP A 185 15.51 -3.24 -5.39
CA ASP A 185 16.79 -3.56 -4.76
C ASP A 185 16.54 -3.79 -3.26
N LEU A 186 16.10 -5.00 -2.93
CA LEU A 186 15.65 -5.40 -1.59
C LEU A 186 16.68 -5.08 -0.49
N GLU A 187 17.97 -5.27 -0.78
CA GLU A 187 19.03 -5.15 0.22
C GLU A 187 19.23 -3.71 0.67
N ASN A 188 19.18 -2.77 -0.27
CA ASN A 188 19.29 -1.33 0.01
C ASN A 188 17.94 -0.69 0.35
N PHE A 189 16.84 -1.34 -0.03
CA PHE A 189 15.49 -0.85 0.26
C PHE A 189 15.10 -0.96 1.74
N ILE A 190 15.52 -2.03 2.43
CA ILE A 190 15.15 -2.28 3.84
C ILE A 190 16.23 -1.72 4.76
N ASP A 191 15.86 -0.87 5.71
CA ASP A 191 16.78 -0.40 6.76
C ASP A 191 16.78 -1.35 7.96
N SER A 192 15.59 -1.80 8.39
CA SER A 192 15.44 -2.73 9.50
C SER A 192 14.18 -3.60 9.38
N ILE A 193 14.18 -4.70 10.13
CA ILE A 193 13.09 -5.68 10.19
C ILE A 193 12.72 -5.88 11.66
N MET A 194 11.50 -5.51 12.02
CA MET A 194 10.93 -5.76 13.34
C MET A 194 10.07 -7.03 13.28
N ILE A 195 10.33 -8.00 14.14
CA ILE A 195 9.49 -9.19 14.25
C ILE A 195 8.33 -8.88 15.20
N SER A 196 7.13 -9.37 14.86
CA SER A 196 5.93 -9.12 15.67
C SER A 196 6.14 -9.51 17.14
N PRO A 197 5.69 -8.67 18.11
CA PRO A 197 5.80 -8.97 19.54
C PRO A 197 5.01 -10.22 19.94
N PHE A 198 4.03 -10.63 19.13
CA PHE A 198 3.18 -11.80 19.39
C PHE A 198 3.82 -13.12 18.97
N CYS A 199 5.00 -13.09 18.34
CA CYS A 199 5.72 -14.30 17.96
C CYS A 199 6.31 -15.02 19.18
N ALA A 200 6.10 -16.33 19.26
CA ALA A 200 6.83 -17.18 20.19
C ALA A 200 8.33 -17.25 19.81
N ASN A 201 9.20 -17.55 20.77
CA ASN A 201 10.66 -17.58 20.55
C ASN A 201 11.05 -18.46 19.34
N TRP A 202 10.47 -19.64 19.20
CA TRP A 202 10.76 -20.53 18.07
C TRP A 202 10.34 -19.93 16.72
N GLN A 203 9.27 -19.12 16.68
CA GLN A 203 8.83 -18.43 15.45
C GLN A 203 9.81 -17.32 15.08
N ILE A 204 10.31 -16.58 16.08
CA ILE A 204 11.36 -15.58 15.90
C ILE A 204 12.61 -16.23 15.29
N ASP A 205 13.03 -17.37 15.83
CA ASP A 205 14.21 -18.09 15.34
C ASP A 205 14.02 -18.57 13.90
N VAL A 206 12.84 -19.12 13.57
CA VAL A 206 12.48 -19.54 12.21
C VAL A 206 12.50 -18.36 11.24
N ILE A 207 11.89 -17.23 11.59
CA ILE A 207 11.88 -16.03 10.73
C ILE A 207 13.31 -15.55 10.44
N LYS A 208 14.16 -15.51 11.47
CA LYS A 208 15.57 -15.13 11.32
C LYS A 208 16.35 -16.10 10.44
N GLN A 209 16.15 -17.40 10.64
CA GLN A 209 16.79 -18.43 9.84
C GLN A 209 16.34 -18.35 8.36
N LEU A 210 15.03 -18.26 8.11
CA LEU A 210 14.49 -18.11 6.75
C LEU A 210 15.06 -16.88 6.05
N THR A 211 15.10 -15.75 6.75
CA THR A 211 15.67 -14.51 6.19
C THR A 211 17.15 -14.69 5.84
N LYS A 212 17.93 -15.35 6.71
CA LYS A 212 19.34 -15.64 6.47
C LYS A 212 19.55 -16.57 5.28
N GLU A 213 18.69 -17.57 5.09
CA GLU A 213 18.80 -18.54 4.00
C GLU A 213 18.41 -17.92 2.64
N ILE A 214 17.37 -17.09 2.61
CA ILE A 214 16.87 -16.48 1.37
C ILE A 214 17.68 -15.24 0.98
N VAL A 215 17.96 -14.34 1.94
CA VAL A 215 18.66 -13.07 1.71
C VAL A 215 19.66 -12.80 2.85
N PRO A 216 20.86 -13.43 2.80
CA PRO A 216 21.84 -13.37 3.88
C PRO A 216 22.21 -11.97 4.37
N SER A 217 22.23 -10.97 3.47
CA SER A 217 22.58 -9.58 3.81
C SER A 217 21.57 -8.89 4.74
N LEU A 218 20.34 -9.40 4.86
CA LEU A 218 19.32 -8.88 5.78
C LEU A 218 19.43 -9.47 7.19
N SER A 219 20.29 -10.47 7.42
CA SER A 219 20.40 -11.17 8.73
C SER A 219 20.78 -10.23 9.88
N GLY A 220 21.49 -9.14 9.60
CA GLY A 220 21.90 -8.15 10.58
C GLY A 220 20.89 -7.01 10.80
N LYS A 221 19.77 -7.00 10.08
CA LYS A 221 18.81 -5.88 10.08
C LYS A 221 17.66 -6.07 11.08
N PHE A 222 17.67 -7.12 11.89
CA PHE A 222 16.62 -7.35 12.88
C PHE A 222 16.71 -6.41 14.07
N ILE A 223 15.59 -5.80 14.41
CA ILE A 223 15.43 -4.95 15.60
C ILE A 223 14.37 -5.51 16.55
N THR A 224 14.36 -5.01 17.78
CA THR A 224 13.42 -5.45 18.81
C THR A 224 12.15 -4.61 18.76
N SER A 225 10.99 -5.25 18.91
CA SER A 225 9.72 -4.57 19.12
C SER A 225 9.77 -3.72 20.41
N MET A 226 9.12 -2.56 20.38
CA MET A 226 8.98 -1.69 21.55
C MET A 226 7.90 -2.21 22.50
N ILE A 227 6.97 -3.02 21.98
CA ILE A 227 5.92 -3.67 22.73
C ILE A 227 6.50 -4.87 23.50
N LYS A 228 6.29 -4.89 24.81
CA LYS A 228 6.71 -5.99 25.70
C LYS A 228 5.53 -6.89 26.09
N GLU A 229 4.66 -7.19 25.13
CA GLU A 229 3.61 -8.20 25.29
C GLU A 229 4.15 -9.53 24.77
N LYS A 230 3.95 -10.60 25.54
CA LYS A 230 4.12 -11.96 25.07
C LYS A 230 2.74 -12.60 25.05
N ASN A 231 2.47 -13.38 24.01
CA ASN A 231 1.36 -14.33 24.02
C ASN A 231 1.51 -15.31 25.19
#